data_AF-A0AAV2EJI4-F1
#
_entry.id   AF-A0AAV2EJI4-F1
#
_cell.length_a   1.000
_cell.length_b   1.000
_cell.length_c   1.000
_cell.angle_alpha   90.00
_cell.angle_beta   90.00
_cell.angle_gamma   90.00
#
_symmetry.space_group_name_H-M   'P 1'
#
loop_
_entity.id
_entity.type
_entity.pdbx_description
1 polymer ?
#
loop_
_entity_poly.entity_id
_entity_poly.type
_entity_poly.pdbx_seq_one_letter_code
_entity_poly.pdbx_strand_id
1 'polypeptide(L)' 'MQCKRAARQVYRIYPKKGSVCGVYKERQRHVPQRDELWSDFVVVLSNYSEIHGLSFTYLDKVYGFKTMFKRR' A
#
# COMPACT_ATOMS: atom_id res chain seq x y z
N MET A 1 0.25 -1.05 13.29
CA MET A 1 0.41 0.29 12.66
C MET A 1 -0.07 1.36 13.64
N GLN A 2 0.45 2.58 13.54
CA GLN A 2 -0.08 3.73 14.31
C GLN A 2 -0.88 4.63 13.37
N CYS A 3 -1.95 5.27 13.84
CA CYS A 3 -2.70 6.24 13.05
C CYS A 3 -3.10 7.45 13.89
N LYS A 4 -3.25 8.61 13.23
CA LYS A 4 -3.69 9.87 13.85
C LYS A 4 -4.73 10.53 12.95
N ARG A 5 -5.85 10.95 13.52
CA ARG A 5 -6.87 11.73 12.79
C ARG A 5 -6.31 13.14 12.51
N ALA A 6 -6.25 13.52 11.24
CA ALA A 6 -5.73 14.81 10.79
C ALA A 6 -6.84 15.83 10.50
N ALA A 7 -8.00 15.37 10.01
CA ALA A 7 -9.19 16.19 9.77
C ALA A 7 -10.47 15.33 9.83
N ARG A 8 -11.64 15.92 9.57
CA ARG A 8 -12.89 15.15 9.40
C ARG A 8 -12.71 14.15 8.27
N GLN A 9 -12.78 12.85 8.60
CA GLN A 9 -12.58 11.73 7.67
C GLN A 9 -11.17 11.58 7.06
N VAL A 10 -10.16 12.33 7.55
CA VAL A 10 -8.77 12.19 7.08
C VAL A 10 -7.89 11.64 8.19
N TYR A 11 -7.18 10.56 7.90
CA TYR A 11 -6.28 9.87 8.83
C TYR A 11 -4.87 9.79 8.26
N ARG A 12 -3.87 10.14 9.06
CA ARG A 12 -2.47 9.82 8.78
C ARG A 12 -2.15 8.45 9.37
N ILE A 13 -1.63 7.56 8.55
CA ILE A 13 -1.21 6.22 8.95
C ILE A 13 0.32 6.19 8.92
N TYR A 14 0.92 5.66 9.98
CA TYR A 14 2.36 5.50 10.15
C TYR A 14 2.67 4.00 10.20
N PRO A 15 3.01 3.38 9.05
CA PRO A 15 3.38 1.99 9.01
C PRO A 15 4.74 1.78 9.70
N LYS A 16 4.93 0.61 10.30
CA LYS A 16 6.23 0.18 10.81
C LYS A 16 6.94 -0.67 9.76
N LYS A 17 8.27 -0.74 9.81
CA LYS A 17 9.05 -1.70 9.02
C LYS A 17 8.44 -3.11 9.12
N GLY A 18 8.27 -3.77 7.98
CA GLY A 18 7.64 -5.09 7.86
C GLY A 18 6.12 -5.07 7.69
N SER A 19 5.46 -3.91 7.83
CA SER A 19 4.00 -3.82 7.61
C SER A 19 3.68 -4.02 6.13
N VAL A 20 2.65 -4.82 5.84
CA VAL A 20 2.09 -4.97 4.49
C VAL A 20 0.89 -4.05 4.34
N CYS A 21 0.83 -3.30 3.25
CA CYS A 21 -0.22 -2.33 2.95
C CYS A 21 -0.79 -2.59 1.55
N GLY A 22 -2.11 -2.46 1.39
CA GLY A 22 -2.72 -2.26 0.09
C GLY A 22 -2.65 -0.78 -0.27
N VAL A 23 -2.18 -0.45 -1.46
CA VAL A 23 -2.16 0.93 -1.98
C VAL A 23 -3.10 1.05 -3.16
N TYR A 24 -3.98 2.05 -3.10
CA TYR A 24 -4.88 2.36 -4.19
C TYR A 24 -4.10 3.10 -5.28
N LYS A 25 -4.18 2.60 -6.51
CA LYS A 25 -3.60 3.27 -7.67
C LYS A 25 -4.65 4.19 -8.27
N GLU A 26 -4.37 5.50 -8.26
CA GLU A 26 -5.25 6.48 -8.91
C GLU A 26 -5.28 6.19 -10.42
N ARG A 27 -6.44 5.74 -10.92
CA ARG A 27 -6.63 5.49 -12.35
C ARG A 27 -6.78 6.82 -13.08
N GLN A 28 -6.12 6.97 -14.22
CA GLN A 28 -6.44 8.05 -15.17
C GLN A 28 -7.93 7.91 -15.58
N ARG A 29 -8.63 9.04 -15.65
CA ARG A 29 -10.11 9.15 -15.76
C ARG A 29 -10.77 8.43 -16.95
N HIS A 30 -10.00 7.84 -17.86
CA HIS A 30 -10.47 7.35 -19.16
C HIS A 30 -10.48 5.82 -19.32
N VAL A 31 -10.19 5.01 -18.29
CA VAL A 31 -10.18 3.54 -18.43
C VAL A 31 -11.48 2.93 -17.89
N PRO A 32 -12.36 2.37 -18.74
CA PRO A 32 -13.62 1.80 -18.28
C PRO A 32 -13.43 0.39 -17.67
N GLN A 33 -14.38 0.08 -16.79
CA GLN A 33 -14.85 -1.23 -16.30
C GLN A 33 -14.14 -1.94 -15.13
N ARG A 34 -14.75 -1.70 -13.96
CA ARG A 34 -15.50 -2.64 -13.08
C ARG A 34 -14.84 -3.85 -12.42
N ASP A 35 -13.81 -4.51 -12.94
CA ASP A 35 -13.42 -5.82 -12.35
C ASP A 35 -12.05 -5.89 -11.67
N GLU A 36 -11.22 -4.86 -11.76
CA GLU A 36 -9.93 -4.88 -11.05
C GLU A 36 -9.65 -3.53 -10.41
N LEU A 37 -10.22 -3.28 -9.25
CA LEU A 37 -9.54 -2.40 -8.29
C LEU A 37 -8.24 -3.11 -7.85
N TRP A 38 -7.25 -3.17 -8.74
CA TRP A 38 -5.94 -3.73 -8.47
C TRP A 38 -5.23 -2.78 -7.51
N SER A 39 -5.48 -3.03 -6.23
CA SER A 39 -4.65 -2.48 -5.16
C SER A 39 -3.32 -3.21 -5.25
N ASP A 40 -2.24 -2.48 -5.47
CA ASP A 40 -0.92 -3.06 -5.36
C ASP A 40 -0.65 -3.34 -3.87
N PHE A 41 0.00 -4.46 -3.56
CA PHE A 41 0.47 -4.72 -2.20
C PHE A 41 1.92 -4.28 -2.08
N VAL A 42 2.26 -3.60 -0.99
CA VAL A 42 3.61 -3.18 -0.68
C VAL A 42 4.02 -3.64 0.70
N VAL A 43 5.29 -3.92 0.89
CA VAL A 43 5.89 -4.11 2.22
C VAL A 43 6.80 -2.92 2.54
N VAL A 44 6.65 -2.40 3.75
CA VAL A 44 7.43 -1.26 4.23
C VAL A 44 8.82 -1.73 4.70
N LEU A 45 9.87 -1.13 4.15
CA LEU A 45 11.26 -1.52 4.38
C LEU A 45 11.95 -0.70 5.48
N SER A 46 11.41 0.48 5.81
CA SER A 46 11.92 1.35 6.87
C SER A 46 10.79 1.91 7.72
N ASN A 47 11.11 2.31 8.96
CA ASN A 47 10.18 3.13 9.72
C ASN A 47 10.01 4.50 9.03
N TYR A 48 8.83 5.09 9.20
CA TYR A 48 8.58 6.45 8.75
C TYR A 48 9.42 7.45 9.55
N SER A 49 9.98 8.44 8.86
CA SER A 49 10.58 9.65 9.45
C SER A 49 10.09 10.87 8.67
N GLU A 50 9.99 12.02 9.32
CA GLU A 50 9.57 13.25 8.63
C GLU A 50 10.61 13.70 7.58
N ILE A 51 11.89 13.45 7.84
CA ILE A 51 13.01 13.89 6.98
C ILE A 51 13.14 13.00 5.73
N HIS A 52 13.06 11.67 5.90
CA HIS A 52 13.34 10.71 4.82
C HIS A 52 12.08 9.97 4.32
N GLY A 53 10.92 10.24 4.89
CA GLY A 53 9.70 9.49 4.62
C GLY A 53 9.84 8.02 5.04
N LEU A 54 9.28 7.12 4.23
CA LEU A 54 9.46 5.67 4.35
C LEU A 54 9.85 5.08 3.00
N SER A 55 10.57 3.97 3.04
CA SER A 55 10.85 3.12 1.88
C SER A 55 9.91 1.93 1.87
N PHE A 56 9.52 1.50 0.67
CA PHE A 56 8.67 0.33 0.47
C PHE A 56 9.09 -0.40 -0.82
N THR A 57 8.60 -1.63 -0.98
CA THR A 57 8.71 -2.38 -2.23
C THR A 57 7.40 -3.07 -2.54
N TYR A 58 7.13 -3.26 -3.83
CA TYR A 58 5.97 -3.99 -4.31
C TYR A 58 6.08 -5.49 -4.04
N LEU A 59 4.92 -6.11 -3.87
CA LEU A 59 4.77 -7.55 -3.76
C LEU A 59 4.01 -8.08 -4.97
N ASP A 60 4.54 -9.13 -5.58
CA ASP A 60 3.90 -9.83 -6.69
C ASP A 60 3.09 -11.01 -6.15
N LYS A 61 1.88 -11.20 -6.69
CA LYS A 61 1.07 -12.37 -6.37
C LYS A 61 1.75 -13.63 -6.90
N VAL A 62 1.88 -14.64 -6.05
CA VAL A 62 2.41 -15.95 -6.47
C VAL A 62 1.34 -16.68 -7.27
N TYR A 63 1.67 -17.08 -8.50
CA TYR A 63 0.75 -17.81 -9.36
C TYR A 63 0.28 -19.11 -8.69
N GLY A 64 -1.01 -19.45 -8.86
CA GLY A 64 -1.63 -20.62 -8.23
C GLY A 64 -2.08 -20.40 -6.77
N PHE A 65 -1.71 -19.30 -6.13
CA PHE A 65 -2.11 -18.99 -4.77
C PHE A 65 -3.01 -17.75 -4.72
N LYS A 66 -4.08 -17.82 -3.93
CA LYS A 66 -5.02 -16.69 -3.78
C LYS A 66 -4.43 -15.56 -2.94
N THR A 67 -3.64 -15.90 -1.91
CA THR A 67 -3.23 -14.98 -0.83
C THR A 67 -1.72 -14.96 -0.59
N MET A 68 -0.91 -15.64 -1.41
CA MET A 68 0.55 -15.62 -1.29
C MET A 68 1.14 -14.55 -2.18
N PHE A 69 2.04 -13.78 -1.60
CA PHE A 69 2.76 -12.70 -2.29
C PHE A 69 4.25 -12.82 -1.99
N LYS A 70 5.08 -12.49 -2.97
CA LYS A 70 6.53 -12.46 -2.83
C LYS A 70 7.06 -11.07 -3.08
N ARG A 71 8.22 -10.75 -2.49
CA ARG A 71 8.94 -9.52 -2.83
C ARG A 71 9.30 -9.57 -4.32
N ARG A 72 8.98 -8.48 -5.02
CA ARG A 72 9.40 -8.28 -6.40
C ARG A 72 10.91 -8.17 -6.52
#